data_AF-A0A4V3J881-F1
#
_entry.id   AF-A0A4V3J881-F1
#
_cell.length_a   1.000
_cell.length_b   1.000
_cell.length_c   1.000
_cell.angle_alpha   90.00
_cell.angle_beta   90.00
_cell.angle_gamma   90.00
#
_symmetry.space_group_name_H-M   'P 1'
#
loop_
_entity.id
_entity.type
_entity.pdbx_description
1 polymer ?
#
loop_
_entity_poly.entity_id
_entity_poly.type
_entity_poly.pdbx_seq_one_letter_code
_entity_poly.pdbx_strand_id
1 'polypeptide(L)'
;MGSRLLNIQRRAAEHGRLRTGYTDGKRPVRSATWVVTSHSEEHVGTAAKLWGGEPEQWQPLNSTITQWRVITKSSSIEALITPGDPLNQYNEMWSAGGCQRRCDGQTELLTRQPCLCARQFGEDWHTQPKGRVCSTTSRFNVMLPDLSGMGMWRAETHSFYAASEWGGMVDMVLAGTDGRGFVPVTLRIEPRQVVRDGKTKKFPVVVVELRGVTPRQALAGPMNAATALDPGASQAVPALEAGRPDYLAHAEGALTPDDVGDVYRQAFNAGHLNDQLIADLKAISDRKKAEAEPVDAELEPEGGWPAVAQVPAP
;
A
#
# COMPACT_ATOMS: atom_id res chain seq x y z
N MET A 1 9.33 -12.03 -34.11
CA MET A 1 8.88 -12.56 -32.80
C MET A 1 9.50 -13.92 -32.58
N GLY A 2 10.14 -14.16 -31.43
CA GLY A 2 10.67 -15.48 -31.12
C GLY A 2 9.54 -16.48 -30.81
N SER A 3 9.62 -17.70 -31.34
CA SER A 3 8.71 -18.79 -30.97
C SER A 3 8.89 -19.19 -29.51
N ARG A 4 7.83 -19.70 -28.89
CA ARG A 4 7.79 -20.14 -27.49
C ARG A 4 7.04 -21.47 -27.41
N LEU A 5 7.43 -22.33 -26.48
CA LEU A 5 6.66 -23.54 -26.18
C LEU A 5 5.30 -23.12 -25.58
N LEU A 6 4.22 -23.67 -26.14
CA LEU A 6 2.84 -23.38 -25.73
C LEU A 6 2.31 -24.39 -24.70
N ASN A 7 2.92 -25.57 -24.62
CA ASN A 7 2.52 -26.69 -23.76
C ASN A 7 3.20 -26.68 -22.37
N ILE A 8 3.93 -25.61 -22.03
CA ILE A 8 4.62 -25.48 -20.75
C ILE A 8 4.19 -24.17 -20.09
N GLN A 9 3.85 -24.26 -18.80
CA GLN A 9 3.59 -23.06 -18.01
C GLN A 9 4.86 -22.23 -17.89
N ARG A 10 4.81 -21.00 -18.40
CA ARG A 10 5.92 -20.05 -18.28
C ARG A 10 6.03 -19.59 -16.84
N ARG A 11 7.24 -19.58 -16.30
CA ARG A 11 7.54 -19.12 -14.95
C ARG A 11 8.86 -18.35 -14.95
N ALA A 12 8.90 -17.23 -14.27
CA ALA A 12 10.15 -16.56 -13.94
C ALA A 12 10.91 -17.36 -12.87
N ALA A 13 12.23 -17.19 -12.81
CA ALA A 13 13.06 -17.88 -11.83
C ALA A 13 12.72 -17.42 -10.41
N GLU A 14 12.63 -18.37 -9.47
CA GLU A 14 12.52 -18.06 -8.04
C GLU A 14 13.89 -17.65 -7.51
N HIS A 15 14.05 -16.37 -7.15
CA HIS A 15 15.27 -15.85 -6.55
C HIS A 15 15.37 -16.17 -5.06
N GLY A 16 14.24 -16.34 -4.39
CA GLY A 16 14.22 -16.70 -2.98
C GLY A 16 12.82 -16.74 -2.39
N ARG A 17 12.76 -16.87 -1.06
CA ARG A 17 11.52 -16.96 -0.29
C ARG A 17 11.48 -15.95 0.83
N LEU A 18 10.30 -15.39 1.04
CA LEU A 18 9.93 -14.52 2.15
C LEU A 18 9.14 -15.35 3.17
N ARG A 19 9.66 -15.48 4.38
CA ARG A 19 9.09 -16.33 5.43
C ARG A 19 8.75 -15.53 6.68
N THR A 20 7.71 -15.95 7.39
CA THR A 20 7.25 -15.33 8.66
C THR A 20 7.74 -16.10 9.90
N GLY A 21 8.78 -16.91 9.74
CA GLY A 21 9.29 -17.78 10.79
C GLY A 21 10.55 -18.51 10.35
N TYR A 22 11.28 -19.01 11.34
CA TYR A 22 12.54 -19.71 11.16
C TYR A 22 12.62 -20.90 12.11
N THR A 23 13.60 -21.77 11.92
CA THR A 23 13.90 -22.86 12.83
C THR A 23 15.08 -22.48 13.70
N ASP A 24 14.90 -22.55 15.02
CA ASP A 24 15.96 -22.49 16.02
C ASP A 24 16.26 -23.93 16.47
N GLY A 25 17.38 -24.48 15.97
CA GLY A 25 17.64 -25.92 16.00
C GLY A 25 16.50 -26.71 15.36
N LYS A 26 15.84 -27.58 16.16
CA LYS A 26 14.67 -28.37 15.72
C LYS A 26 13.32 -27.71 16.03
N ARG A 27 13.32 -26.52 16.64
CA ARG A 27 12.08 -25.85 17.08
C ARG A 27 11.66 -24.79 16.06
N PRO A 28 10.42 -24.84 15.55
CA PRO A 28 9.90 -23.75 14.72
C PRO A 28 9.59 -22.53 15.58
N VAL A 29 10.12 -21.38 15.19
CA VAL A 29 9.93 -20.07 15.84
C VAL A 29 9.22 -19.14 14.89
N ARG A 30 8.23 -18.40 15.42
CA ARG A 30 7.54 -17.34 14.67
C ARG A 30 8.40 -16.08 14.68
N SER A 31 8.52 -15.44 13.52
CA SER A 31 9.24 -14.17 13.41
C SER A 31 8.25 -13.01 13.41
N ALA A 32 8.61 -11.91 14.10
CA ALA A 32 7.88 -10.65 14.02
C ALA A 32 8.24 -9.85 12.76
N THR A 33 9.40 -10.14 12.17
CA THR A 33 9.96 -9.52 10.97
C THR A 33 10.17 -10.55 9.87
N TRP A 34 10.52 -10.10 8.66
CA TRP A 34 10.72 -10.99 7.54
C TRP A 34 11.98 -11.81 7.67
N VAL A 35 11.89 -13.08 7.30
CA VAL A 35 13.05 -13.96 7.11
C VAL A 35 13.22 -14.17 5.60
N VAL A 36 14.25 -13.57 5.04
CA VAL A 36 14.56 -13.63 3.60
C VAL A 36 15.56 -14.75 3.37
N THR A 37 15.29 -15.64 2.43
CA THR A 37 16.14 -16.80 2.13
C THR A 37 16.39 -16.92 0.62
N SER A 38 17.62 -17.24 0.22
CA SER A 38 18.04 -17.37 -1.19
C SER A 38 19.25 -18.29 -1.29
N HIS A 39 19.51 -18.86 -2.48
CA HIS A 39 20.78 -19.54 -2.76
C HIS A 39 21.93 -18.55 -3.04
N SER A 40 21.59 -17.32 -3.44
CA SER A 40 22.54 -16.24 -3.69
C SER A 40 22.83 -15.47 -2.41
N GLU A 41 24.11 -15.41 -2.02
CA GLU A 41 24.62 -14.58 -0.93
C GLU A 41 24.34 -13.09 -1.20
N GLU A 42 24.52 -12.66 -2.46
CA GLU A 42 24.31 -11.28 -2.88
C GLU A 42 22.88 -10.81 -2.62
N HIS A 43 21.88 -11.63 -2.96
CA HIS A 43 20.47 -11.28 -2.70
C HIS A 43 20.21 -11.09 -1.20
N VAL A 44 20.76 -11.96 -0.35
CA VAL A 44 20.58 -11.89 1.10
C VAL A 44 21.35 -10.72 1.69
N GLY A 45 22.56 -10.45 1.21
CA GLY A 45 23.37 -9.30 1.60
C GLY A 45 22.71 -7.97 1.24
N THR A 46 22.12 -7.85 0.05
CA THR A 46 21.35 -6.67 -0.35
C THR A 46 20.07 -6.53 0.46
N ALA A 47 19.35 -7.62 0.73
CA ALA A 47 18.19 -7.60 1.63
C ALA A 47 18.55 -7.13 3.05
N ALA A 48 19.71 -7.54 3.57
CA ALA A 48 20.21 -7.09 4.87
C ALA A 48 20.55 -5.59 4.88
N LYS A 49 21.09 -5.05 3.78
CA LYS A 49 21.33 -3.61 3.64
C LYS A 49 20.03 -2.80 3.62
N LEU A 50 19.01 -3.30 2.91
CA LEU A 50 17.71 -2.62 2.77
C LEU A 50 16.86 -2.68 4.03
N TRP A 51 16.77 -3.85 4.67
CA TRP A 51 15.82 -4.10 5.76
C TRP A 51 16.50 -4.41 7.11
N GLY A 52 17.83 -4.27 7.18
CA GLY A 52 18.64 -4.61 8.34
C GLY A 52 18.75 -6.11 8.58
N GLY A 53 19.55 -6.48 9.59
CA GLY A 53 19.81 -7.86 9.98
C GLY A 53 21.20 -8.30 9.53
N GLU A 54 21.60 -9.51 9.93
CA GLU A 54 22.89 -10.08 9.59
C GLU A 54 22.69 -11.27 8.64
N PRO A 55 23.29 -11.28 7.44
CA PRO A 55 23.33 -12.44 6.58
C PRO A 55 24.07 -13.60 7.24
N GLU A 56 23.51 -14.80 7.13
CA GLU A 56 24.15 -16.02 7.60
C GLU A 56 23.95 -17.16 6.60
N GLN A 57 24.93 -18.06 6.57
CA GLN A 57 24.78 -19.33 5.90
C GLN A 57 23.88 -20.23 6.73
N TRP A 58 22.86 -20.81 6.10
CA TRP A 58 21.81 -21.54 6.78
C TRP A 58 21.33 -22.73 5.96
N GLN A 59 21.11 -23.86 6.63
CA GLN A 59 20.56 -25.06 6.02
C GLN A 59 19.11 -25.28 6.46
N PRO A 60 18.14 -25.30 5.52
CA PRO A 60 16.75 -25.62 5.85
C PRO A 60 16.61 -27.00 6.50
N LEU A 61 15.71 -27.10 7.47
CA LEU A 61 15.35 -28.39 8.07
C LEU A 61 14.85 -29.34 6.97
N ASN A 62 15.34 -30.59 6.98
CA ASN A 62 15.04 -31.62 5.97
C ASN A 62 15.54 -31.30 4.54
N SER A 63 16.54 -30.41 4.41
CA SER A 63 17.26 -30.16 3.15
C SER A 63 18.74 -30.53 3.32
N THR A 64 19.37 -31.03 2.26
CA THR A 64 20.83 -31.20 2.17
C THR A 64 21.52 -30.02 1.49
N ILE A 65 20.75 -29.06 0.98
CA ILE A 65 21.23 -27.91 0.23
C ILE A 65 21.34 -26.73 1.18
N THR A 66 22.55 -26.20 1.30
CA THR A 66 22.84 -24.98 2.05
C THR A 66 22.37 -23.73 1.28
N GLN A 67 21.83 -22.77 2.02
CA GLN A 67 21.31 -21.51 1.51
C GLN A 67 21.86 -20.34 2.35
N TRP A 68 21.48 -19.13 1.97
CA TRP A 68 21.70 -17.92 2.75
C TRP A 68 20.38 -17.44 3.34
N ARG A 69 20.44 -16.83 4.51
CA ARG A 69 19.30 -16.28 5.22
C ARG A 69 19.66 -14.95 5.87
N VAL A 70 18.70 -14.04 5.94
CA VAL A 70 18.72 -12.90 6.86
C VAL A 70 17.39 -12.81 7.58
N ILE A 71 17.44 -12.66 8.91
CA ILE A 71 16.30 -12.24 9.71
C ILE A 71 16.35 -10.72 9.76
N THR A 72 15.40 -10.08 9.07
CA THR A 72 15.39 -8.62 8.89
C THR A 72 14.99 -7.89 10.18
N LYS A 73 15.29 -6.59 10.25
CA LYS A 73 14.77 -5.70 11.30
C LYS A 73 13.41 -5.10 10.92
N SER A 74 13.03 -5.14 9.64
CA SER A 74 11.75 -4.63 9.14
C SER A 74 10.64 -5.69 9.16
N SER A 75 9.45 -5.31 9.61
CA SER A 75 8.22 -6.10 9.42
C SER A 75 7.55 -5.84 8.07
N SER A 76 8.04 -4.87 7.29
CA SER A 76 7.46 -4.47 6.01
C SER A 76 8.49 -4.57 4.88
N ILE A 77 8.05 -5.07 3.73
CA ILE A 77 8.84 -5.15 2.49
C ILE A 77 8.03 -4.53 1.36
N GLU A 78 8.65 -3.63 0.60
CA GLU A 78 8.08 -3.10 -0.64
C GLU A 78 8.27 -4.11 -1.77
N ALA A 79 7.22 -4.31 -2.56
CA ALA A 79 7.19 -5.31 -3.61
C ALA A 79 6.29 -4.87 -4.77
N LEU A 80 6.37 -5.60 -5.87
CA LEU A 80 5.50 -5.46 -7.03
C LEU A 80 4.75 -6.77 -7.29
N ILE A 81 3.45 -6.68 -7.49
CA ILE A 81 2.69 -7.74 -8.14
C ILE A 81 2.97 -7.66 -9.64
N THR A 82 3.30 -8.80 -10.24
CA THR A 82 3.55 -8.89 -11.69
C THR A 82 2.26 -9.19 -12.45
N PRO A 83 2.18 -8.90 -13.76
CA PRO A 83 1.02 -9.25 -14.57
C PRO A 83 0.67 -10.74 -14.50
N GLY A 84 -0.62 -11.05 -14.57
CA GLY A 84 -1.19 -12.38 -14.34
C GLY A 84 -1.54 -12.64 -12.88
N ASP A 85 -1.93 -13.88 -12.56
CA ASP A 85 -2.28 -14.27 -11.20
C ASP A 85 -1.02 -14.56 -10.36
N PRO A 86 -0.70 -13.73 -9.35
CA PRO A 86 0.46 -13.94 -8.48
C PRO A 86 0.23 -15.01 -7.40
N LEU A 87 -1.02 -15.43 -7.20
CA LEU A 87 -1.44 -16.22 -6.05
C LEU A 87 -1.68 -17.67 -6.44
N ASN A 88 -1.19 -18.58 -5.60
CA ASN A 88 -1.38 -20.00 -5.78
C ASN A 88 -1.76 -20.62 -4.43
N GLN A 89 -2.99 -21.11 -4.33
CA GLN A 89 -3.58 -21.60 -3.08
C GLN A 89 -4.09 -23.03 -3.23
N TYR A 90 -3.71 -23.87 -2.27
CA TYR A 90 -4.24 -25.22 -2.16
C TYR A 90 -4.29 -25.66 -0.70
N ASN A 91 -5.25 -26.54 -0.39
CA ASN A 91 -5.26 -27.32 0.83
C ASN A 91 -4.35 -28.54 0.65
N GLU A 92 -3.17 -28.52 1.29
CA GLU A 92 -2.12 -29.51 1.05
C GLU A 92 -1.82 -30.35 2.30
N MET A 93 -1.68 -31.66 2.12
CA MET A 93 -1.15 -32.56 3.14
C MET A 93 0.24 -33.03 2.72
N TRP A 94 1.26 -32.66 3.49
CA TRP A 94 2.65 -33.05 3.25
C TRP A 94 3.10 -34.12 4.26
N SER A 95 3.86 -35.10 3.77
CA SER A 95 4.63 -36.05 4.57
C SER A 95 6.11 -35.96 4.20
N ALA A 96 6.97 -36.72 4.87
CA ALA A 96 8.38 -36.84 4.49
C ALA A 96 8.57 -37.35 3.05
N GLY A 97 7.59 -38.11 2.53
CA GLY A 97 7.58 -38.62 1.15
C GLY A 97 6.97 -37.66 0.12
N GLY A 98 6.64 -36.43 0.50
CA GLY A 98 6.09 -35.41 -0.40
C GLY A 98 4.61 -35.09 -0.20
N CYS A 99 4.01 -34.43 -1.19
CA CYS A 99 2.62 -33.99 -1.16
C CYS A 99 1.69 -35.19 -1.32
N GLN A 100 1.02 -35.58 -0.25
CA GLN A 100 0.08 -36.72 -0.21
C GLN A 100 -1.30 -36.33 -0.76
N ARG A 101 -1.68 -35.06 -0.59
CA ARG A 101 -2.97 -34.52 -1.04
C ARG A 101 -2.80 -33.06 -1.41
N ARG A 102 -3.44 -32.65 -2.49
CA ARG A 102 -3.55 -31.24 -2.90
C ARG A 102 -4.97 -30.99 -3.36
N CYS A 103 -5.68 -30.08 -2.71
CA CYS A 103 -7.08 -29.80 -3.02
C CYS A 103 -7.33 -28.30 -3.23
N ASP A 104 -8.24 -27.94 -4.13
CA ASP A 104 -8.70 -26.56 -4.39
C ASP A 104 -9.90 -26.11 -3.53
N GLY A 105 -10.35 -26.97 -2.61
CA GLY A 105 -11.55 -26.81 -1.78
C GLY A 105 -12.70 -27.73 -2.20
N GLN A 106 -12.74 -28.15 -3.47
CA GLN A 106 -13.79 -29.01 -4.02
C GLN A 106 -13.24 -30.33 -4.55
N THR A 107 -12.09 -30.29 -5.22
CA THR A 107 -11.45 -31.42 -5.89
C THR A 107 -10.03 -31.63 -5.39
N GLU A 108 -9.66 -32.88 -5.15
CA GLU A 108 -8.28 -33.32 -4.91
C GLU A 108 -7.58 -33.56 -6.25
N LEU A 109 -6.52 -32.82 -6.51
CA LEU A 109 -5.90 -32.68 -7.83
C LEU A 109 -4.97 -33.83 -8.23
N LEU A 110 -4.48 -34.62 -7.27
CA LEU A 110 -3.60 -35.76 -7.57
C LEU A 110 -4.39 -36.98 -8.07
N THR A 111 -5.54 -37.24 -7.46
CA THR A 111 -6.41 -38.39 -7.71
C THR A 111 -7.71 -38.03 -8.43
N ARG A 112 -8.01 -36.73 -8.57
CA ARG A 112 -9.24 -36.19 -9.17
C ARG A 112 -10.52 -36.64 -8.47
N GLN A 113 -10.44 -36.84 -7.15
CA GLN A 113 -11.56 -37.21 -6.29
C GLN A 113 -12.08 -36.00 -5.51
N PRO A 114 -13.29 -36.04 -4.91
CA PRO A 114 -13.77 -34.97 -4.05
C PRO A 114 -12.81 -34.65 -2.90
N CYS A 115 -12.71 -33.37 -2.56
CA CYS A 115 -11.81 -32.90 -1.52
C CYS A 115 -12.10 -33.54 -0.15
N LEU A 116 -11.14 -34.30 0.36
CA LEU A 116 -11.31 -35.01 1.64
C LEU A 116 -11.33 -34.07 2.85
N CYS A 117 -10.64 -32.92 2.79
CA CYS A 117 -10.43 -32.06 3.95
C CYS A 117 -11.79 -31.51 4.46
N ALA A 118 -12.57 -30.87 3.59
CA ALA A 118 -13.90 -30.35 3.95
C ALA A 118 -14.94 -31.47 4.10
N ARG A 119 -14.91 -32.49 3.24
CA ARG A 119 -15.89 -33.59 3.28
C ARG A 119 -15.85 -34.39 4.59
N GLN A 120 -14.66 -34.65 5.12
CA GLN A 120 -14.50 -35.48 6.32
C GLN A 120 -14.66 -34.67 7.62
N PHE A 121 -14.26 -33.40 7.61
CA PHE A 121 -14.16 -32.59 8.84
C PHE A 121 -15.12 -31.38 8.88
N GLY A 122 -15.97 -31.20 7.86
CA GLY A 122 -16.90 -30.08 7.77
C GLY A 122 -16.22 -28.75 7.42
N GLU A 123 -16.96 -27.65 7.58
CA GLU A 123 -16.48 -26.28 7.28
C GLU A 123 -15.35 -25.84 8.22
N ASP A 124 -15.37 -26.33 9.47
CA ASP A 124 -14.37 -26.04 10.49
C ASP A 124 -13.11 -26.93 10.41
N TRP A 125 -12.90 -27.62 9.28
CA TRP A 125 -11.73 -28.48 9.09
C TRP A 125 -10.41 -27.76 9.39
N HIS A 126 -10.33 -26.46 9.13
CA HIS A 126 -9.16 -25.61 9.34
C HIS A 126 -8.80 -25.42 10.83
N THR A 127 -9.70 -25.77 11.75
CA THR A 127 -9.47 -25.74 13.20
C THR A 127 -8.80 -27.00 13.73
N GLN A 128 -8.77 -28.08 12.94
CA GLN A 128 -8.23 -29.37 13.35
C GLN A 128 -6.70 -29.30 13.59
N PRO A 129 -6.15 -30.19 14.42
CA PRO A 129 -4.72 -30.23 14.69
C PRO A 129 -3.88 -30.42 13.42
N LYS A 130 -2.73 -29.73 13.36
CA LYS A 130 -1.76 -29.89 12.25
C LYS A 130 -1.37 -31.37 12.10
N GLY A 131 -1.29 -31.84 10.86
CA GLY A 131 -0.94 -33.22 10.52
C GLY A 131 -2.13 -34.18 10.48
N ARG A 132 -3.29 -33.83 11.06
CA ARG A 132 -4.53 -34.61 10.94
C ARG A 132 -5.30 -34.28 9.66
N VAL A 133 -5.23 -33.01 9.24
CA VAL A 133 -5.89 -32.48 8.05
C VAL A 133 -4.87 -31.71 7.18
N CYS A 134 -5.27 -31.45 5.95
CA CYS A 134 -4.59 -30.57 5.01
C CYS A 134 -4.29 -29.20 5.66
N SER A 135 -3.21 -28.53 5.27
CA SER A 135 -2.93 -27.13 5.63
C SER A 135 -3.32 -26.21 4.47
N THR A 136 -3.92 -25.06 4.77
CA THR A 136 -4.20 -24.03 3.75
C THR A 136 -2.89 -23.37 3.34
N THR A 137 -2.29 -23.80 2.24
CA THR A 137 -1.01 -23.26 1.77
C THR A 137 -1.26 -22.22 0.71
N SER A 138 -0.85 -20.98 0.98
CA SER A 138 -0.88 -19.88 0.03
C SER A 138 0.53 -19.46 -0.34
N ARG A 139 0.77 -19.33 -1.64
CA ARG A 139 2.05 -18.92 -2.23
C ARG A 139 1.79 -17.69 -3.07
N PHE A 140 2.39 -16.58 -2.65
CA PHE A 140 2.23 -15.29 -3.29
C PHE A 140 3.57 -14.89 -3.91
N ASN A 141 3.59 -14.78 -5.23
CA ASN A 141 4.80 -14.43 -5.98
C ASN A 141 4.82 -12.93 -6.21
N VAL A 142 5.90 -12.30 -5.79
CA VAL A 142 6.15 -10.87 -5.97
C VAL A 142 7.52 -10.63 -6.58
N MET A 143 7.70 -9.47 -7.20
CA MET A 143 9.01 -8.96 -7.58
C MET A 143 9.48 -7.96 -6.52
N LEU A 144 10.76 -7.97 -6.19
CA LEU A 144 11.37 -7.03 -5.24
C LEU A 144 12.28 -6.09 -6.04
N PRO A 145 11.83 -4.85 -6.34
CA PRO A 145 12.48 -3.99 -7.33
C PRO A 145 13.88 -3.52 -6.91
N ASP A 146 14.13 -3.42 -5.60
CA ASP A 146 15.40 -2.94 -5.05
C ASP A 146 16.42 -4.06 -4.81
N LEU A 147 16.07 -5.31 -5.12
CA LEU A 147 16.98 -6.46 -5.10
C LEU A 147 17.54 -6.72 -6.50
N SER A 148 18.78 -7.19 -6.56
CA SER A 148 19.40 -7.54 -7.83
C SER A 148 18.69 -8.74 -8.49
N GLY A 149 18.64 -8.72 -9.82
CA GLY A 149 18.08 -9.80 -10.64
C GLY A 149 16.61 -9.60 -11.05
N MET A 150 16.29 -10.07 -12.27
CA MET A 150 14.91 -10.16 -12.75
C MET A 150 14.33 -11.53 -12.40
N GLY A 151 13.67 -11.62 -11.25
CA GLY A 151 13.07 -12.87 -10.78
C GLY A 151 11.99 -12.65 -9.73
N MET A 152 11.41 -13.76 -9.29
CA MET A 152 10.28 -13.77 -8.37
C MET A 152 10.73 -14.20 -6.98
N TRP A 153 10.11 -13.59 -5.98
CA TRP A 153 10.20 -13.95 -4.59
C TRP A 153 8.87 -14.52 -4.14
N ARG A 154 8.92 -15.64 -3.42
CA ARG A 154 7.70 -16.30 -2.95
C ARG A 154 7.50 -16.06 -1.47
N ALA A 155 6.43 -15.35 -1.12
CA ALA A 155 5.89 -15.36 0.23
C ALA A 155 5.00 -16.59 0.41
N GLU A 156 5.18 -17.34 1.50
CA GLU A 156 4.40 -18.53 1.80
C GLU A 156 3.75 -18.42 3.18
N THR A 157 2.47 -18.76 3.27
CA THR A 157 1.73 -18.87 4.53
C THR A 157 0.90 -20.15 4.57
N HIS A 158 0.77 -20.71 5.77
CA HIS A 158 -0.09 -21.86 6.05
C HIS A 158 -1.30 -21.49 6.92
N SER A 159 -1.62 -20.20 7.02
CA SER A 159 -2.72 -19.70 7.82
C SER A 159 -4.00 -19.66 6.99
N PHE A 160 -5.07 -20.27 7.50
CA PHE A 160 -6.39 -20.23 6.88
C PHE A 160 -6.90 -18.80 6.67
N TYR A 161 -6.78 -17.94 7.70
CA TYR A 161 -7.25 -16.55 7.63
C TYR A 161 -6.38 -15.67 6.72
N ALA A 162 -5.06 -15.92 6.69
CA ALA A 162 -4.20 -15.17 5.77
C ALA A 162 -4.51 -15.56 4.31
N ALA A 163 -4.87 -16.82 4.07
CA ALA A 163 -5.26 -17.28 2.74
C ALA A 163 -6.51 -16.57 2.23
N SER A 164 -7.55 -16.40 3.05
CA SER A 164 -8.75 -15.65 2.64
C SER A 164 -8.45 -14.18 2.38
N GLU A 165 -7.61 -13.54 3.20
CA GLU A 165 -7.25 -12.12 2.99
C GLU A 165 -6.45 -11.92 1.70
N TRP A 166 -5.52 -12.83 1.40
CA TRP A 166 -4.73 -12.76 0.16
C TRP A 166 -5.60 -12.97 -1.07
N GLY A 167 -6.55 -13.92 -1.04
CA GLY A 167 -7.49 -14.14 -2.13
C GLY A 167 -8.28 -12.88 -2.46
N GLY A 168 -8.95 -12.29 -1.46
CA GLY A 168 -9.76 -11.09 -1.67
C GLY A 168 -8.95 -9.89 -2.17
N MET A 169 -7.72 -9.71 -1.67
CA MET A 169 -6.85 -8.62 -2.12
C MET A 169 -6.39 -8.81 -3.57
N VAL A 170 -5.98 -10.02 -3.94
CA VAL A 170 -5.53 -10.32 -5.31
C VAL A 170 -6.69 -10.22 -6.29
N ASP A 171 -7.86 -10.75 -5.96
CA ASP A 171 -9.05 -10.66 -6.81
C ASP A 171 -9.42 -9.19 -7.08
N MET A 172 -9.35 -8.32 -6.06
CA MET A 172 -9.61 -6.89 -6.22
C MET A 172 -8.58 -6.21 -7.15
N VAL A 173 -7.29 -6.56 -7.00
CA VAL A 173 -6.23 -6.03 -7.86
C VAL A 173 -6.40 -6.50 -9.31
N LEU A 174 -6.70 -7.79 -9.50
CA LEU A 174 -6.92 -8.37 -10.83
C LEU A 174 -8.16 -7.77 -11.50
N ALA A 175 -9.24 -7.53 -10.74
CA ALA A 175 -10.45 -6.89 -11.24
C ALA A 175 -10.20 -5.45 -11.71
N GLY A 176 -9.40 -4.67 -10.98
CA GLY A 176 -9.09 -3.29 -11.34
C GLY A 176 -8.09 -3.13 -12.49
N THR A 177 -7.20 -4.11 -12.65
CA THR A 177 -6.11 -4.05 -13.63
C THR A 177 -6.31 -4.97 -14.83
N ASP A 178 -7.37 -5.77 -14.84
CA ASP A 178 -7.59 -6.85 -15.81
C ASP A 178 -6.38 -7.80 -15.88
N GLY A 179 -5.74 -8.02 -14.73
CA GLY A 179 -4.50 -8.81 -14.59
C GLY A 179 -3.30 -8.27 -15.35
N ARG A 180 -3.30 -6.98 -15.73
CA ARG A 180 -2.25 -6.34 -16.53
C ARG A 180 -1.49 -5.29 -15.72
N GLY A 181 -0.24 -5.07 -16.12
CA GLY A 181 0.62 -4.07 -15.48
C GLY A 181 1.19 -4.52 -14.14
N PHE A 182 2.06 -3.69 -13.58
CA PHE A 182 2.66 -3.91 -12.27
C PHE A 182 1.87 -3.16 -11.21
N VAL A 183 1.69 -3.76 -10.04
CA VAL A 183 0.99 -3.12 -8.92
C VAL A 183 1.92 -3.01 -7.72
N PRO A 184 2.26 -1.79 -7.28
CA PRO A 184 3.11 -1.60 -6.12
C PRO A 184 2.37 -1.92 -4.83
N VAL A 185 2.99 -2.75 -4.02
CA VAL A 185 2.42 -3.23 -2.77
C VAL A 185 3.45 -3.22 -1.64
N THR A 186 2.96 -3.15 -0.41
CA THR A 186 3.74 -3.37 0.80
C THR A 186 3.28 -4.68 1.44
N LEU A 187 4.23 -5.58 1.69
CA LEU A 187 4.04 -6.82 2.44
C LEU A 187 4.41 -6.59 3.90
N ARG A 188 3.40 -6.52 4.78
CA ARG A 188 3.59 -6.21 6.20
C ARG A 188 3.23 -7.41 7.08
N ILE A 189 4.12 -7.77 8.00
CA ILE A 189 3.83 -8.74 9.06
C ILE A 189 3.11 -8.03 10.20
N GLU A 190 1.87 -8.44 10.46
CA GLU A 190 1.05 -7.97 11.56
C GLU A 190 0.85 -9.10 12.58
N PRO A 191 1.35 -8.96 13.82
CA PRO A 191 1.09 -9.93 14.87
C PRO A 191 -0.36 -9.80 15.34
N ARG A 192 -1.18 -10.83 15.10
CA ARG A 192 -2.56 -10.90 15.60
C ARG A 192 -2.68 -11.90 16.73
N GLN A 193 -3.74 -11.78 17.53
CA GLN A 193 -4.04 -12.71 18.60
C GLN A 193 -5.47 -13.23 18.49
N VAL A 194 -5.66 -14.51 18.83
CA VAL A 194 -6.98 -15.11 19.01
C VAL A 194 -7.01 -15.87 20.32
N VAL A 195 -8.14 -15.82 21.01
CA VAL A 195 -8.41 -16.67 22.17
C VAL A 195 -9.20 -17.88 21.69
N ARG A 196 -8.66 -19.08 21.87
CA ARG A 196 -9.36 -20.35 21.61
C ARG A 196 -9.17 -21.26 22.82
N ASP A 197 -10.24 -21.88 23.29
CA ASP A 197 -10.21 -22.79 24.45
C ASP A 197 -9.55 -22.15 25.68
N GLY A 198 -9.81 -20.87 25.93
CA GLY A 198 -9.21 -20.10 27.03
C GLY A 198 -7.72 -19.80 26.89
N LYS A 199 -7.08 -20.13 25.75
CA LYS A 199 -5.66 -19.89 25.48
C LYS A 199 -5.48 -18.83 24.40
N THR A 200 -4.73 -17.77 24.71
CA THR A 200 -4.33 -16.74 23.74
C THR A 200 -3.20 -17.25 22.85
N LYS A 201 -3.43 -17.30 21.54
CA LYS A 201 -2.43 -17.63 20.53
C LYS A 201 -2.12 -16.39 19.69
N LYS A 202 -0.86 -15.94 19.71
CA LYS A 202 -0.35 -14.88 18.82
C LYS A 202 0.22 -15.47 17.53
N PHE A 203 -0.15 -14.96 16.36
CA PHE A 203 0.35 -15.46 15.07
C PHE A 203 0.63 -14.30 14.11
N PRO A 204 1.70 -14.39 13.29
CA PRO A 204 1.95 -13.41 12.25
C PRO A 204 0.96 -13.60 11.10
N VAL A 205 0.35 -12.51 10.66
CA VAL A 205 -0.44 -12.42 9.43
C VAL A 205 0.31 -11.51 8.47
N VAL A 206 0.41 -11.92 7.21
CA VAL A 206 0.97 -11.06 6.17
C VAL A 206 -0.17 -10.29 5.54
N VAL A 207 -0.17 -8.98 5.74
CA VAL A 207 -1.10 -8.05 5.09
C VAL A 207 -0.44 -7.54 3.82
N VAL A 208 -1.22 -7.45 2.74
CA VAL A 208 -0.77 -6.85 1.48
C VAL A 208 -1.54 -5.55 1.27
N GLU A 209 -0.82 -4.45 1.18
CA GLU A 209 -1.38 -3.09 1.08
C GLU A 209 -0.91 -2.44 -0.22
N LEU A 210 -1.75 -1.63 -0.86
CA LEU A 210 -1.33 -0.84 -2.04
C LEU A 210 -0.35 0.24 -1.59
N ARG A 211 0.81 0.34 -2.27
CA ARG A 211 1.84 1.32 -1.93
C ARG A 211 1.70 2.56 -2.79
N GLY A 212 1.56 3.73 -2.15
CA GLY A 212 1.60 5.04 -2.81
C GLY A 212 0.47 5.30 -3.81
N VAL A 213 -0.54 4.43 -3.89
CA VAL A 213 -1.67 4.56 -4.79
C VAL A 213 -2.98 4.40 -4.04
N THR A 214 -3.95 5.24 -4.36
CA THR A 214 -5.31 5.12 -3.81
C THR A 214 -6.04 3.97 -4.49
N PRO A 215 -7.05 3.35 -3.85
CA PRO A 215 -7.91 2.37 -4.50
C PRO A 215 -8.53 2.90 -5.80
N ARG A 216 -8.90 4.19 -5.85
CA ARG A 216 -9.40 4.83 -7.08
C ARG A 216 -8.38 4.75 -8.21
N GLN A 217 -7.11 5.03 -7.93
CA GLN A 217 -6.05 4.97 -8.94
C GLN A 217 -5.73 3.53 -9.35
N ALA A 218 -5.67 2.60 -8.38
CA ALA A 218 -5.41 1.19 -8.66
C ALA A 218 -6.52 0.52 -9.48
N LEU A 219 -7.77 0.95 -9.31
CA LEU A 219 -8.93 0.43 -10.03
C LEU A 219 -9.25 1.20 -11.33
N ALA A 220 -8.50 2.26 -11.64
CA ALA A 220 -8.69 3.04 -12.87
C ALA A 220 -8.09 2.36 -14.12
N GLY A 221 -7.34 1.28 -13.94
CA GLY A 221 -6.73 0.49 -15.00
C GLY A 221 -5.25 0.17 -14.76
N PRO A 222 -4.59 -0.51 -15.70
CA PRO A 222 -3.19 -0.90 -15.59
C PRO A 222 -2.27 0.33 -15.44
N MET A 223 -1.37 0.29 -14.47
CA MET A 223 -0.32 1.31 -14.32
C MET A 223 0.85 1.04 -15.25
N ASN A 224 1.50 2.12 -15.72
CA ASN A 224 2.78 1.99 -16.40
C ASN A 224 3.88 1.56 -15.39
N ALA A 225 4.95 0.94 -15.88
CA ALA A 225 5.99 0.38 -15.03
C ALA A 225 6.75 1.44 -14.21
N ALA A 226 6.93 2.66 -14.74
CA ALA A 226 7.63 3.73 -14.03
C ALA A 226 6.84 4.18 -12.79
N THR A 227 5.54 4.39 -12.95
CA THR A 227 4.61 4.70 -11.84
C THR A 227 4.53 3.55 -10.83
N ALA A 228 4.62 2.29 -11.26
CA ALA A 228 4.63 1.17 -10.33
C ALA A 228 5.94 1.09 -9.51
N LEU A 229 7.08 1.38 -10.13
CA LEU A 229 8.37 1.40 -9.45
C LEU A 229 8.48 2.55 -8.45
N ASP A 230 7.94 3.72 -8.81
CA ASP A 230 7.92 4.89 -7.94
C ASP A 230 6.55 5.59 -7.95
N PRO A 231 5.57 5.06 -7.19
CA PRO A 231 4.22 5.62 -7.10
C PRO A 231 4.20 6.97 -6.39
N GLY A 232 5.24 7.26 -5.58
CA GLY A 232 5.43 8.54 -4.91
C GLY A 232 5.91 9.63 -5.87
N ALA A 233 6.79 9.32 -6.83
CA ALA A 233 7.25 10.29 -7.83
C ALA A 233 6.14 10.76 -8.78
N SER A 234 5.10 9.96 -9.03
CA SER A 234 3.93 10.41 -9.79
C SER A 234 3.08 11.48 -9.09
N GLN A 235 3.31 11.75 -7.80
CA GLN A 235 2.76 12.93 -7.11
C GLN A 235 3.66 14.16 -7.21
N ALA A 236 4.84 14.06 -7.86
CA ALA A 236 5.48 15.25 -8.37
C ALA A 236 4.58 15.79 -9.48
N VAL A 237 3.62 16.63 -9.07
CA VAL A 237 2.98 17.60 -9.96
C VAL A 237 4.13 18.14 -10.79
N PRO A 238 4.10 18.00 -12.14
CA PRO A 238 5.14 18.63 -12.94
C PRO A 238 5.21 20.07 -12.45
N ALA A 239 6.40 20.52 -12.08
CA ALA A 239 6.60 21.92 -11.77
C ALA A 239 6.21 22.67 -13.05
N LEU A 240 4.93 23.03 -13.14
CA LEU A 240 4.49 24.16 -13.93
C LEU A 240 5.44 25.24 -13.43
N GLU A 241 6.29 25.76 -14.31
CA GLU A 241 6.91 27.06 -14.07
C GLU A 241 5.81 27.90 -13.45
N ALA A 242 6.02 28.40 -12.24
CA ALA A 242 5.04 29.24 -11.58
C ALA A 242 4.86 30.44 -12.51
N GLY A 243 3.87 30.34 -13.39
CA GLY A 243 3.48 31.42 -14.28
C GLY A 243 3.26 32.60 -13.37
N ARG A 244 3.89 33.72 -13.72
CA ARG A 244 3.78 34.98 -12.99
C ARG A 244 2.33 35.13 -12.48
N PRO A 245 2.11 35.19 -11.15
CA PRO A 245 0.77 35.31 -10.60
C PRO A 245 0.04 36.46 -11.28
N ASP A 246 -1.23 36.25 -11.62
CA ASP A 246 -2.07 37.32 -12.16
C ASP A 246 -2.45 38.27 -11.02
N TYR A 247 -1.56 39.23 -10.76
CA TYR A 247 -1.71 40.22 -9.71
C TYR A 247 -2.96 41.10 -9.90
N LEU A 248 -3.44 41.28 -11.13
CA LEU A 248 -4.66 42.05 -11.38
C LEU A 248 -5.90 41.26 -10.97
N ALA A 249 -5.98 39.98 -11.32
CA ALA A 249 -7.06 39.12 -10.86
C ALA A 249 -7.09 39.02 -9.32
N HIS A 250 -5.93 38.95 -8.67
CA HIS A 250 -5.84 38.94 -7.20
C HIS A 250 -6.29 40.27 -6.57
N ALA A 251 -5.92 41.40 -7.17
CA ALA A 251 -6.34 42.72 -6.69
C ALA A 251 -7.83 42.99 -6.92
N GLU A 252 -8.42 42.53 -8.03
CA GLU A 252 -9.87 42.63 -8.27
C GLU A 252 -10.69 41.82 -7.25
N GLY A 253 -10.15 40.70 -6.78
CA GLY A 253 -10.74 39.89 -5.72
C GLY A 253 -10.54 40.43 -4.30
N ALA A 254 -9.79 41.53 -4.13
CA ALA A 254 -9.49 42.13 -2.84
C ALA A 254 -10.73 42.86 -2.27
N LEU A 255 -10.95 42.74 -0.96
CA LEU A 255 -12.11 43.33 -0.29
C LEU A 255 -11.88 44.76 0.17
N THR A 256 -10.63 45.10 0.48
CA THR A 256 -10.25 46.42 0.97
C THR A 256 -9.06 47.01 0.21
N PRO A 257 -8.85 48.34 0.27
CA PRO A 257 -7.66 48.97 -0.29
C PRO A 257 -6.34 48.41 0.29
N ASP A 258 -6.35 47.99 1.56
CA ASP A 258 -5.18 47.43 2.23
C ASP A 258 -4.81 46.05 1.67
N ASP A 259 -5.81 45.23 1.34
CA ASP A 259 -5.62 43.92 0.68
C ASP A 259 -4.99 44.09 -0.72
N VAL A 260 -5.34 45.15 -1.46
CA VAL A 260 -4.67 45.50 -2.73
C VAL A 260 -3.20 45.86 -2.48
N GLY A 261 -2.91 46.51 -1.34
CA GLY A 261 -1.55 46.80 -0.87
C GLY A 261 -0.72 45.53 -0.59
N ASP A 262 -1.34 44.44 -0.14
CA ASP A 262 -0.68 43.14 0.02
C ASP A 262 -0.28 42.52 -1.32
N VAL A 263 -1.17 42.59 -2.30
CA VAL A 263 -0.90 42.14 -3.67
C VAL A 263 0.25 42.94 -4.30
N TYR A 264 0.28 44.25 -4.07
CA TYR A 264 1.40 45.10 -4.48
C TYR A 264 2.72 44.67 -3.84
N ARG A 265 2.74 44.46 -2.51
CA ARG A 265 3.94 43.99 -1.79
C ARG A 265 4.42 42.64 -2.29
N GLN A 266 3.49 41.73 -2.61
CA GLN A 266 3.80 40.44 -3.19
C GLN A 266 4.44 40.58 -4.58
N ALA A 267 3.92 41.46 -5.44
CA ALA A 267 4.49 41.75 -6.75
C ALA A 267 5.87 42.43 -6.66
N PHE A 268 6.05 43.35 -5.71
CA PHE A 268 7.31 44.04 -5.43
C PHE A 268 8.40 43.04 -5.00
N ASN A 269 8.11 42.21 -4.00
CA ASN A 269 9.06 41.22 -3.47
C ASN A 269 9.46 40.17 -4.51
N ALA A 270 8.56 39.87 -5.44
CA ALA A 270 8.83 38.96 -6.55
C ALA A 270 9.56 39.63 -7.74
N GLY A 271 9.80 40.95 -7.71
CA GLY A 271 10.39 41.69 -8.83
C GLY A 271 9.50 41.76 -10.07
N HIS A 272 8.19 41.57 -9.90
CA HIS A 272 7.21 41.50 -10.98
C HIS A 272 6.50 42.83 -11.26
N LEU A 273 6.91 43.93 -10.62
CA LEU A 273 6.31 45.24 -10.89
C LEU A 273 6.81 45.82 -12.22
N ASN A 274 5.88 46.43 -12.93
CA ASN A 274 6.15 47.33 -14.05
C ASN A 274 5.19 48.52 -13.95
N ASP A 275 5.46 49.58 -14.70
CA ASP A 275 4.72 50.84 -14.59
C ASP A 275 3.20 50.65 -14.83
N GLN A 276 2.85 49.75 -15.75
CA GLN A 276 1.46 49.41 -16.05
C GLN A 276 0.75 48.75 -14.87
N LEU A 277 1.38 47.73 -14.27
CA LEU A 277 0.82 47.00 -13.13
C LEU A 277 0.68 47.91 -11.90
N ILE A 278 1.62 48.84 -11.70
CA ILE A 278 1.51 49.83 -10.62
C ILE A 278 0.30 50.74 -10.83
N ALA A 279 0.09 51.23 -12.05
CA ALA A 279 -1.04 52.08 -12.39
C ALA A 279 -2.39 51.34 -12.20
N ASP A 280 -2.46 50.10 -12.64
CA ASP A 280 -3.67 49.28 -12.57
C ASP A 280 -4.00 48.90 -11.10
N LEU A 281 -3.02 48.47 -10.30
CA LEU A 281 -3.22 48.19 -8.86
C LEU A 281 -3.66 49.44 -8.10
N LYS A 282 -3.12 50.61 -8.44
CA LYS A 282 -3.52 51.88 -7.84
C LYS A 282 -4.97 52.22 -8.18
N ALA A 283 -5.38 52.06 -9.43
CA ALA A 283 -6.76 52.30 -9.86
C ALA A 283 -7.77 51.39 -9.13
N ILE A 284 -7.40 50.11 -8.90
CA ILE A 284 -8.23 49.17 -8.13
C ILE A 284 -8.32 49.59 -6.66
N SER A 285 -7.20 49.97 -6.03
CA SER A 285 -7.18 50.45 -4.64
C SER A 285 -8.02 51.73 -4.45
N ASP A 286 -7.90 52.70 -5.37
CA ASP A 286 -8.67 53.94 -5.34
C ASP A 286 -10.18 53.68 -5.50
N ARG A 287 -10.57 52.74 -6.38
CA ARG A 287 -11.97 52.31 -6.53
C ARG A 287 -12.51 51.67 -5.24
N LYS A 288 -11.74 50.76 -4.62
CA LYS A 288 -12.12 50.12 -3.36
C LYS A 288 -12.22 51.12 -2.20
N LYS A 289 -11.42 52.19 -2.24
CA LYS A 289 -11.49 53.27 -1.26
C LYS A 289 -12.75 54.12 -1.42
N ALA A 290 -13.13 54.42 -2.67
CA ALA A 290 -14.38 55.12 -2.97
C ALA A 290 -15.63 54.29 -2.63
N GLU A 291 -15.57 52.96 -2.77
CA GLU A 291 -16.63 52.04 -2.34
C GLU A 291 -16.77 51.95 -0.81
N ALA A 292 -15.73 52.31 -0.05
CA ALA A 292 -15.67 52.19 1.41
C ALA A 292 -16.03 53.48 2.17
N GLU A 293 -16.26 54.61 1.49
CA GLU A 293 -16.76 55.82 2.14
C GLU A 293 -18.28 55.71 2.39
N PRO A 294 -18.77 55.90 3.64
CA PRO A 294 -20.20 55.96 3.90
C PRO A 294 -20.80 57.25 3.34
N VAL A 295 -21.91 57.10 2.62
CA VAL A 295 -22.82 58.19 2.26
C VAL A 295 -23.57 58.62 3.52
N ASP A 296 -23.19 59.75 4.11
CA ASP A 296 -24.00 60.42 5.15
C ASP A 296 -24.48 61.78 4.63
N ALA A 297 -25.78 61.95 4.40
CA ALA A 297 -26.53 63.21 4.64
C ALA A 297 -28.04 63.05 4.38
N GLU A 298 -28.82 63.53 5.36
CA GLU A 298 -30.23 63.92 5.34
C GLU A 298 -31.33 62.86 5.55
N LEU A 299 -31.72 62.69 6.82
CA LEU A 299 -33.07 63.05 7.32
C LEU A 299 -33.08 63.01 8.87
N GLU A 300 -33.19 64.18 9.50
CA GLU A 300 -33.70 64.36 10.87
C GLU A 300 -34.96 65.26 10.80
N PRO A 301 -35.81 65.38 11.85
CA PRO A 301 -35.97 64.60 13.08
C PRO A 301 -37.46 64.22 13.32
N GLU A 302 -37.76 63.51 14.42
CA GLU A 302 -38.85 63.81 15.37
C GLU A 302 -38.96 62.69 16.43
N GLY A 303 -38.72 63.04 17.70
CA GLY A 303 -39.51 62.51 18.81
C GLY A 303 -38.98 61.32 19.61
N GLY A 304 -38.30 61.62 20.73
CA GLY A 304 -38.75 61.08 22.01
C GLY A 304 -37.87 60.01 22.69
N TRP A 305 -37.06 60.45 23.66
CA TRP A 305 -36.84 59.70 24.90
C TRP A 305 -38.07 59.94 25.81
N PRO A 306 -38.51 59.03 26.72
CA PRO A 306 -37.63 58.66 27.83
C PRO A 306 -37.83 57.28 28.53
N ALA A 307 -36.84 57.03 29.41
CA ALA A 307 -36.93 56.42 30.75
C ALA A 307 -36.97 54.88 30.93
N VAL A 308 -35.89 54.44 31.60
CA VAL A 308 -35.76 53.43 32.67
C VAL A 308 -37.08 52.93 33.29
N ALA A 309 -37.24 51.60 33.37
CA ALA A 309 -37.78 50.92 34.57
C ALA A 309 -37.38 49.44 34.59
N GLN A 310 -36.78 49.05 35.71
CA GLN A 310 -36.39 47.69 36.09
C GLN A 310 -37.57 46.95 36.77
N VAL A 311 -37.82 45.71 36.32
CA VAL A 311 -38.40 44.50 36.99
C VAL A 311 -39.79 44.60 37.70
N PRO A 312 -40.59 43.51 37.80
CA PRO A 312 -40.27 42.32 38.62
C PRO A 312 -40.57 40.95 37.97
N ALA A 313 -39.89 39.93 38.46
CA ALA A 313 -40.21 38.51 38.25
C ALA A 313 -41.56 38.14 38.91
N PRO A 314 -42.19 37.06 38.46
CA PRO A 314 -42.16 35.83 39.27
C PRO A 314 -41.48 34.64 38.58
#